data_AF-A0A7E6DZB5-F1
#
_entry.id   AF-A0A7E6DZB5-F1
#
_cell.length_a   1.000
_cell.length_b   1.000
_cell.length_c   1.000
_cell.angle_alpha   90.00
_cell.angle_beta   90.00
_cell.angle_gamma   90.00
#
_symmetry.space_group_name_H-M   'P 1'
#
loop_
_entity.id
_entity.type
_entity.pdbx_description
1 polymer ?
#
loop_
_entity_poly.entity_id
_entity_poly.type
_entity_poly.pdbx_seq_one_letter_code
_entity_poly.pdbx_strand_id
1 'polypeptide(L)'
;MDPDSDQPLNSLGVTPLRKPRTSLKTFKKVGIPIIAALLSLAIIVIAAVLIKVILDKYYFLCGQPLHFIPRKQVCDGHQDCASGEDEQYCVKNFPDNGPPVAVRLSRDRSTLQVLDPATRKWASVCFNNFTEALAQTACGEMGFDSGKPTFRAVKIGPVQDLHVVEITANSQDLQVQNSSGPCLSGSLVSLQCLACGKSLKAPRVVGGEKASVDSWPWQVSIQYNRQHICGGSILDSHWILTAAHCFRKHLDVSNWKVRVGSDKMGNFPSLPVAKIFVTELNITYPKEKDIALVKLQYPLTFSDTVRPICLPFSDEELTPATPLWVIGWGFTEPGGGKMSDILLQASVQVIDRTQCNAEDAYQGEVTKEMLCAGVLEGGVDTCQSES
;
A
#
# COMPACT_ATOMS: atom_id res chain seq x y z
N MET A 1 20.39 -117.92 18.14
CA MET A 1 21.20 -117.59 19.31
C MET A 1 20.83 -116.16 19.68
N ASP A 2 20.17 -116.07 20.82
CA ASP A 2 19.50 -114.92 21.42
C ASP A 2 20.51 -114.22 22.38
N PRO A 3 20.16 -113.20 23.18
CA PRO A 3 20.23 -111.76 22.86
C PRO A 3 20.95 -110.95 23.98
N ASP A 4 20.94 -109.61 23.89
CA ASP A 4 20.68 -108.71 25.02
C ASP A 4 20.52 -107.29 24.44
N SER A 5 19.32 -106.70 24.36
CA SER A 5 18.47 -106.16 25.44
C SER A 5 19.11 -104.95 26.12
N ASP A 6 18.56 -103.77 25.81
CA ASP A 6 18.16 -102.80 26.85
C ASP A 6 17.20 -101.75 26.23
N GLN A 7 15.96 -101.77 26.72
CA GLN A 7 14.95 -100.70 26.68
C GLN A 7 14.94 -100.04 28.08
N PRO A 8 14.39 -98.81 28.34
CA PRO A 8 13.04 -98.40 27.88
C PRO A 8 12.69 -96.88 27.77
N LEU A 9 11.50 -96.66 27.19
CA LEU A 9 10.40 -95.71 27.49
C LEU A 9 10.48 -94.16 27.35
N ASN A 10 9.58 -93.66 26.46
CA ASN A 10 8.58 -92.58 26.61
C ASN A 10 8.99 -91.10 26.81
N SER A 11 8.57 -90.20 25.90
CA SER A 11 7.25 -89.51 25.95
C SER A 11 7.20 -88.22 25.09
N LEU A 12 5.99 -88.00 24.57
CA LEU A 12 5.34 -86.78 24.06
C LEU A 12 6.12 -85.47 23.84
N GLY A 13 6.25 -85.10 22.56
CA GLY A 13 5.67 -83.90 21.95
C GLY A 13 5.98 -82.51 22.52
N VAL A 14 6.73 -81.70 21.76
CA VAL A 14 6.52 -80.24 21.66
C VAL A 14 6.99 -79.76 20.26
N THR A 15 6.07 -79.26 19.44
CA THR A 15 6.40 -78.40 18.28
C THR A 15 7.01 -77.08 18.76
N PRO A 16 8.19 -76.65 18.28
CA PRO A 16 8.65 -75.30 18.55
C PRO A 16 8.08 -74.34 17.51
N LEU A 17 7.17 -73.49 17.96
CA LEU A 17 6.86 -72.23 17.31
C LEU A 17 8.06 -71.26 17.43
N ARG A 18 8.47 -70.72 16.27
CA ARG A 18 8.94 -69.33 16.03
C ARG A 18 10.45 -69.00 16.13
N LYS A 19 10.99 -68.46 15.02
CA LYS A 19 11.59 -67.09 15.01
C LYS A 19 11.84 -66.53 13.58
N PRO A 20 11.25 -65.38 13.21
CA PRO A 20 11.75 -64.59 12.08
C PRO A 20 12.98 -63.81 12.57
N ARG A 21 14.20 -64.24 12.21
CA ARG A 21 15.45 -63.66 12.72
C ARG A 21 16.33 -63.02 11.64
N THR A 22 15.73 -62.47 10.58
CA THR A 22 16.45 -61.83 9.46
C THR A 22 16.14 -60.33 9.28
N SER A 23 14.90 -59.86 9.51
CA SER A 23 14.53 -58.44 9.33
C SER A 23 15.25 -57.46 10.27
N LEU A 24 15.36 -57.79 11.57
CA LEU A 24 15.96 -56.90 12.56
C LEU A 24 17.48 -56.72 12.39
N LYS A 25 18.18 -57.74 11.87
CA LYS A 25 19.63 -57.67 11.62
C LYS A 25 19.95 -56.78 10.42
N THR A 26 19.14 -56.85 9.36
CA THR A 26 19.29 -56.00 8.17
C THR A 26 18.94 -54.55 8.46
N PHE A 27 17.86 -54.30 9.23
CA PHE A 27 17.52 -52.95 9.69
C PHE A 27 18.60 -52.33 10.59
N LYS A 28 19.23 -53.13 11.47
CA LYS A 28 20.36 -52.66 12.29
C LYS A 28 21.61 -52.34 11.47
N LYS A 29 21.91 -53.11 10.42
CA LYS A 29 23.12 -52.92 9.60
C LYS A 29 22.98 -51.80 8.55
N VAL A 30 21.76 -51.58 8.03
CA VAL A 30 21.53 -50.67 6.89
C VAL A 30 20.55 -49.54 7.25
N GLY A 31 19.50 -49.83 8.02
CA GLY A 31 18.50 -48.83 8.41
C GLY A 31 19.03 -47.79 9.40
N ILE A 32 19.77 -48.21 10.44
CA ILE A 32 20.37 -47.30 11.43
C ILE A 32 21.32 -46.26 10.80
N PRO A 33 22.30 -46.63 9.95
CA PRO A 33 23.19 -45.64 9.35
C PRO A 33 22.46 -44.70 8.39
N ILE A 34 21.45 -45.17 7.66
CA ILE A 34 20.62 -44.30 6.80
C ILE A 34 19.83 -43.29 7.64
N ILE A 35 19.19 -43.73 8.73
CA ILE A 35 18.45 -42.83 9.63
C ILE A 35 19.41 -41.82 10.28
N ALA A 36 20.60 -42.25 10.70
CA ALA A 36 21.61 -41.35 11.25
C ALA A 36 22.07 -40.31 10.23
N ALA A 37 22.28 -40.70 8.96
CA ALA A 37 22.64 -39.79 7.88
C ALA A 37 21.52 -38.80 7.53
N LEU A 38 20.26 -39.24 7.54
CA LEU A 38 19.11 -38.37 7.33
C LEU A 38 18.92 -37.37 8.48
N LEU A 39 19.11 -37.82 9.73
CA LEU A 39 19.05 -36.96 10.89
C LEU A 39 20.19 -35.93 10.91
N SER A 40 21.41 -36.33 10.57
CA SER A 40 22.54 -35.39 10.48
C SER A 40 22.33 -34.37 9.36
N LEU A 41 21.83 -34.80 8.20
CA LEU A 41 21.46 -33.89 7.11
C LEU A 41 20.35 -32.91 7.56
N ALA A 42 19.31 -33.40 8.24
CA ALA A 42 18.24 -32.56 8.77
C ALA A 42 18.77 -31.54 9.78
N ILE A 43 19.68 -31.93 10.68
CA ILE A 43 20.33 -31.02 11.64
C ILE A 43 21.15 -29.95 10.90
N ILE A 44 21.93 -30.33 9.88
CA ILE A 44 22.70 -29.38 9.06
C ILE A 44 21.77 -28.39 8.36
N VAL A 45 20.67 -28.86 7.77
CA VAL A 45 19.69 -27.99 7.11
C VAL A 45 19.03 -27.05 8.12
N ILE A 46 18.62 -27.55 9.28
CA ILE A 46 18.04 -26.70 10.35
C ILE A 46 19.06 -25.66 10.81
N ALA A 47 20.31 -26.06 11.05
CA ALA A 47 21.39 -25.15 11.44
C ALA A 47 21.65 -24.09 10.36
N ALA A 48 21.71 -24.48 9.08
CA ALA A 48 21.89 -23.55 7.96
C ALA A 48 20.73 -22.55 7.84
N VAL A 49 19.49 -23.01 8.00
CA VAL A 49 18.31 -22.15 8.02
C VAL A 49 18.35 -21.19 9.21
N LEU A 50 18.71 -21.66 10.41
CA LEU A 50 18.84 -20.81 11.60
C LEU A 50 19.94 -19.76 11.43
N ILE A 51 21.11 -20.15 10.90
CA ILE A 51 22.22 -19.24 10.59
C ILE A 51 21.74 -18.18 9.59
N LYS A 52 21.07 -18.59 8.52
CA LYS A 52 20.53 -17.66 7.53
C LYS A 52 19.54 -16.67 8.16
N VAL A 53 18.58 -17.16 8.96
CA VAL A 53 17.59 -16.31 9.64
C VAL A 53 18.26 -15.30 10.58
N ILE A 54 19.32 -15.71 11.28
CA ILE A 54 20.09 -14.82 12.15
C ILE A 54 20.87 -13.79 11.31
N LEU A 55 21.54 -14.22 10.24
CA LEU A 55 22.30 -13.33 9.36
C LEU A 55 21.38 -12.30 8.72
N ASP A 56 20.27 -12.70 8.10
CA ASP A 56 19.31 -11.80 7.44
C ASP A 56 18.65 -10.81 8.43
N LYS A 57 18.62 -11.16 9.71
CA LYS A 57 18.09 -10.31 10.79
C LYS A 57 19.06 -9.20 11.20
N TYR A 58 20.35 -9.50 11.29
CA TYR A 58 21.36 -8.58 11.85
C TYR A 58 22.29 -7.95 10.82
N TYR A 59 22.45 -8.58 9.65
CA TYR A 59 23.41 -8.20 8.62
C TYR A 59 22.76 -8.06 7.25
N PHE A 60 23.35 -7.23 6.41
CA PHE A 60 23.08 -7.08 4.99
C PHE A 60 24.31 -7.55 4.20
N LEU A 61 24.10 -8.23 3.07
CA LEU A 61 25.17 -8.79 2.24
C LEU A 61 25.35 -7.92 0.99
N CYS A 62 26.47 -7.20 0.91
CA CYS A 62 26.83 -6.45 -0.29
C CYS A 62 27.20 -7.41 -1.43
N GLY A 63 26.83 -7.08 -2.66
CA GLY A 63 26.97 -7.95 -3.84
C GLY A 63 28.41 -8.14 -4.31
N GLN A 64 29.25 -7.09 -4.31
CA GLN A 64 30.64 -7.14 -4.81
C GLN A 64 31.56 -6.07 -4.18
N PRO A 65 32.64 -6.43 -3.43
CA PRO A 65 32.93 -7.77 -2.93
C PRO A 65 31.87 -8.22 -1.93
N LEU A 66 31.61 -9.54 -1.89
CA LEU A 66 30.71 -10.15 -0.91
C LEU A 66 31.23 -9.93 0.51
N HIS A 67 30.59 -9.02 1.24
CA HIS A 67 30.87 -8.79 2.64
C HIS A 67 29.60 -8.37 3.38
N PHE A 68 29.61 -8.57 4.70
CA PHE A 68 28.48 -8.28 5.56
C PHE A 68 28.64 -6.93 6.24
N ILE A 69 27.59 -6.12 6.20
CA ILE A 69 27.47 -4.91 7.01
C ILE A 69 26.32 -5.08 8.02
N PRO A 70 26.44 -4.60 9.26
CA PRO A 70 25.31 -4.46 10.17
C PRO A 70 24.10 -3.77 9.51
N ARG A 71 22.87 -4.28 9.72
CA ARG A 71 21.65 -3.67 9.11
C ARG A 71 21.43 -2.21 9.49
N LYS A 72 21.98 -1.75 10.60
CA LYS A 72 21.92 -0.34 11.05
C LYS A 72 22.67 0.63 10.12
N GLN A 73 23.54 0.11 9.25
CA GLN A 73 24.28 0.85 8.24
C GLN A 73 23.57 0.89 6.88
N VAL A 74 22.43 0.21 6.74
CA VAL A 74 21.61 0.29 5.53
C VAL A 74 20.71 1.51 5.65
N CYS A 75 20.72 2.37 4.63
CA CYS A 75 19.98 3.64 4.59
C CYS A 75 20.45 4.64 5.66
N ASP A 76 21.75 4.68 5.96
CA ASP A 76 22.33 5.62 6.90
C ASP A 76 22.95 6.86 6.23
N GLY A 77 22.89 6.92 4.90
CA GLY A 77 23.46 8.01 4.09
C GLY A 77 24.96 7.87 3.82
N HIS A 78 25.60 6.80 4.28
CA HIS A 78 26.98 6.45 3.96
C HIS A 78 27.03 5.30 2.96
N GLN A 79 28.02 5.32 2.08
CA GLN A 79 28.24 4.26 1.11
C GLN A 79 29.17 3.21 1.71
N ASP A 80 28.61 2.23 2.42
CA ASP A 80 29.37 1.12 3.02
C ASP A 80 29.57 -0.03 2.01
N CYS A 81 28.61 -0.26 1.11
CA CYS A 81 28.83 -1.16 -0.03
C CYS A 81 29.56 -0.46 -1.19
N ALA A 82 30.46 -1.18 -1.88
CA ALA A 82 31.29 -0.61 -2.95
C ALA A 82 30.50 0.05 -4.10
N SER A 83 29.26 -0.40 -4.35
CA SER A 83 28.36 0.18 -5.38
C SER A 83 27.20 0.99 -4.79
N GLY A 84 27.19 1.27 -3.48
CA GLY A 84 26.09 1.98 -2.81
C GLY A 84 24.78 1.21 -2.83
N GLU A 85 24.84 -0.12 -2.87
CA GLU A 85 23.67 -1.01 -2.89
C GLU A 85 22.81 -0.87 -1.62
N ASP A 86 23.48 -0.59 -0.50
CA ASP A 86 22.92 -0.27 0.81
C ASP A 86 22.06 1.01 0.80
N GLU A 87 22.39 1.98 -0.05
CA GLU A 87 21.68 3.27 -0.15
C GLU A 87 20.72 3.34 -1.35
N GLN A 88 20.75 2.36 -2.25
CA GLN A 88 20.00 2.38 -3.50
C GLN A 88 18.48 2.25 -3.28
N TYR A 89 18.09 1.37 -2.35
CA TYR A 89 16.71 0.96 -2.08
C TYR A 89 16.20 1.50 -0.74
N CYS A 90 16.46 2.78 -0.50
CA CYS A 90 15.99 3.50 0.68
C CYS A 90 14.78 4.37 0.39
N VAL A 91 14.02 4.71 1.43
CA VAL A 91 12.98 5.73 1.41
C VAL A 91 13.59 7.06 0.97
N LYS A 92 12.92 7.78 0.08
CA LYS A 92 13.43 9.04 -0.50
C LYS A 92 12.48 10.17 -0.15
N ASN A 93 13.02 11.38 -0.01
CA ASN A 93 12.16 12.56 0.04
C ASN A 93 11.55 12.81 -1.35
N PHE A 94 10.42 13.50 -1.41
CA PHE A 94 9.92 14.02 -2.68
C PHE A 94 11.00 14.91 -3.33
N PRO A 95 11.14 14.87 -4.66
CA PRO A 95 12.03 15.77 -5.35
C PRO A 95 11.49 17.21 -5.24
N ASP A 96 12.11 18.03 -4.38
CA ASP A 96 11.66 19.39 -4.03
C ASP A 96 11.65 20.43 -5.18
N ASN A 97 12.13 20.06 -6.38
CA ASN A 97 12.37 20.99 -7.50
C ASN A 97 11.55 20.67 -8.76
N GLY A 98 10.41 20.01 -8.63
CA GLY A 98 9.49 19.81 -9.76
C GLY A 98 8.87 21.14 -10.23
N PRO A 99 8.69 21.36 -11.54
CA PRO A 99 7.88 22.48 -12.01
C PRO A 99 6.46 22.37 -11.44
N PRO A 100 5.79 23.49 -11.13
CA PRO A 100 4.42 23.46 -10.65
C PRO A 100 3.50 22.83 -11.69
N VAL A 101 2.64 21.92 -11.25
CA VAL A 101 1.64 21.29 -12.13
C VAL A 101 0.70 22.37 -12.65
N ALA A 102 0.68 22.57 -13.97
CA ALA A 102 -0.07 23.63 -14.64
C ALA A 102 -1.47 23.20 -15.10
N VAL A 103 -1.90 21.99 -14.71
CA VAL A 103 -3.15 21.36 -15.14
C VAL A 103 -3.92 20.87 -13.92
N ARG A 104 -5.23 21.09 -13.88
CA ARG A 104 -6.10 20.60 -12.81
C ARG A 104 -7.52 20.33 -13.30
N LEU A 105 -8.29 19.63 -12.47
CA LEU A 105 -9.73 19.45 -12.66
C LEU A 105 -10.50 20.28 -11.63
N SER A 106 -11.53 20.97 -12.09
CA SER A 106 -12.52 21.63 -11.23
C SER A 106 -13.65 20.66 -10.89
N ARG A 107 -14.18 20.79 -9.68
CA ARG A 107 -15.38 20.09 -9.21
C ARG A 107 -16.59 20.36 -10.10
N ASP A 108 -16.67 21.53 -10.73
CA ASP A 108 -17.73 21.84 -11.69
C ASP A 108 -17.60 20.93 -12.91
N ARG A 109 -18.38 19.84 -12.91
CA ARG A 109 -18.53 18.90 -14.03
C ARG A 109 -17.20 18.26 -14.48
N SER A 110 -16.20 18.20 -13.62
CA SER A 110 -14.84 17.69 -13.91
C SER A 110 -14.18 18.45 -15.06
N THR A 111 -14.35 19.77 -15.07
CA THR A 111 -13.86 20.62 -16.15
C THR A 111 -12.34 20.78 -16.08
N LEU A 112 -11.67 20.57 -17.21
CA LEU A 112 -10.22 20.74 -17.35
C LEU A 112 -9.86 22.23 -17.27
N GLN A 113 -8.93 22.55 -16.38
CA GLN A 113 -8.35 23.88 -16.23
C GLN A 113 -6.85 23.84 -16.41
N VAL A 114 -6.31 24.87 -17.06
CA VAL A 114 -4.89 25.09 -17.28
C VAL A 114 -4.48 26.43 -16.70
N LEU A 115 -3.27 26.52 -16.15
CA LEU A 115 -2.72 27.77 -15.64
C LEU A 115 -2.22 28.60 -16.82
N ASP A 116 -2.88 29.73 -17.07
CA ASP A 116 -2.47 30.66 -18.11
C ASP A 116 -1.20 31.40 -17.66
N PRO A 117 -0.06 31.22 -18.37
CA PRO A 117 1.20 31.84 -17.98
C PRO A 117 1.17 33.37 -18.12
N ALA A 118 0.35 33.92 -19.03
CA ALA A 118 0.27 35.37 -19.27
C ALA A 118 -0.52 36.08 -18.17
N THR A 119 -1.66 35.51 -17.76
CA THR A 119 -2.54 36.11 -16.75
C THR A 119 -2.29 35.61 -15.33
N ARG A 120 -1.57 34.49 -15.18
CA ARG A 120 -1.37 33.73 -13.93
C ARG A 120 -2.69 33.30 -13.29
N LYS A 121 -3.75 33.17 -14.10
CA LYS A 121 -5.09 32.72 -13.69
C LYS A 121 -5.38 31.35 -14.29
N TRP A 122 -6.23 30.59 -13.61
CA TRP A 122 -6.75 29.33 -14.14
C TRP A 122 -7.80 29.61 -15.21
N ALA A 123 -7.63 28.98 -16.36
CA ALA A 123 -8.52 29.07 -17.51
C ALA A 123 -9.17 27.71 -17.78
N SER A 124 -10.46 27.68 -18.11
CA SER A 124 -11.14 26.46 -18.54
C SER A 124 -10.83 26.15 -20.00
N VAL A 125 -10.67 24.87 -20.33
CA VAL A 125 -10.31 24.46 -21.68
C VAL A 125 -11.55 24.33 -22.57
N CYS A 126 -11.52 25.00 -23.72
CA CYS A 126 -12.55 24.88 -24.75
C CYS A 126 -12.52 23.49 -25.41
N PHE A 127 -13.69 22.94 -25.73
CA PHE A 127 -13.80 21.63 -26.39
C PHE A 127 -13.39 21.62 -27.86
N ASN A 128 -13.17 22.79 -28.47
CA ASN A 128 -12.75 22.91 -29.87
C ASN A 128 -11.49 22.11 -30.16
N ASN A 129 -11.54 21.25 -31.19
CA ASN A 129 -10.41 20.42 -31.63
C ASN A 129 -9.72 19.65 -30.49
N PHE A 130 -10.42 19.35 -29.39
CA PHE A 130 -9.86 18.59 -28.29
C PHE A 130 -9.73 17.12 -28.69
N THR A 131 -8.54 16.54 -28.51
CA THR A 131 -8.19 15.19 -28.99
C THR A 131 -7.81 14.28 -27.83
N GLU A 132 -7.77 12.98 -28.12
CA GLU A 132 -7.27 11.97 -27.18
C GLU A 132 -5.81 12.22 -26.77
N ALA A 133 -4.98 12.74 -27.69
CA ALA A 133 -3.59 13.10 -27.38
C ALA A 133 -3.53 14.23 -26.33
N LEU A 134 -4.34 15.28 -26.48
CA LEU A 134 -4.44 16.36 -25.50
C LEU A 134 -4.94 15.85 -24.15
N ALA A 135 -5.93 14.94 -24.15
CA ALA A 135 -6.41 14.30 -22.94
C ALA A 135 -5.31 13.50 -22.23
N GLN A 136 -4.48 12.79 -22.99
CA GLN A 136 -3.39 11.98 -22.45
C GLN A 136 -2.26 12.85 -21.88
N THR A 137 -1.88 13.93 -22.56
CA THR A 137 -0.92 14.92 -22.02
C THR A 137 -1.45 15.57 -20.74
N ALA A 138 -2.71 16.02 -20.72
CA ALA A 138 -3.34 16.60 -19.54
C ALA A 138 -3.30 15.66 -18.34
N CYS A 139 -3.62 14.38 -18.56
CA CYS A 139 -3.61 13.37 -17.51
C CYS A 139 -2.20 13.02 -17.05
N GLY A 140 -1.23 12.94 -17.95
CA GLY A 140 0.17 12.71 -17.61
C GLY A 140 0.77 13.82 -16.74
N GLU A 141 0.46 15.09 -17.05
CA GLU A 141 0.88 16.22 -16.19
C GLU A 141 0.28 16.17 -14.78
N MET A 142 -0.94 15.63 -14.64
CA MET A 142 -1.57 15.37 -13.34
C MET A 142 -1.07 14.07 -12.67
N GLY A 143 -0.14 13.34 -13.29
CA GLY A 143 0.46 12.11 -12.77
C GLY A 143 -0.28 10.80 -13.12
N PHE A 144 -1.23 10.84 -14.06
CA PHE A 144 -1.99 9.67 -14.50
C PHE A 144 -1.47 9.11 -15.84
N ASP A 145 -0.41 8.31 -15.79
CA ASP A 145 0.25 7.77 -17.00
C ASP A 145 -0.28 6.40 -17.47
N SER A 146 -1.00 5.69 -16.60
CA SER A 146 -1.33 4.25 -16.81
C SER A 146 -2.74 4.00 -17.37
N GLY A 147 -3.55 5.04 -17.55
CA GLY A 147 -4.97 4.94 -17.90
C GLY A 147 -5.30 5.48 -19.28
N LYS A 148 -6.41 5.00 -19.86
CA LYS A 148 -7.00 5.61 -21.06
C LYS A 148 -7.97 6.72 -20.61
N PRO A 149 -7.66 8.00 -20.86
CA PRO A 149 -8.54 9.08 -20.44
C PRO A 149 -9.84 9.09 -21.25
N THR A 150 -10.91 9.54 -20.61
CA THR A 150 -12.20 9.77 -21.26
C THR A 150 -12.56 11.24 -21.13
N PHE A 151 -13.11 11.83 -22.19
CA PHE A 151 -13.49 13.24 -22.20
C PHE A 151 -14.83 13.46 -22.92
N ARG A 152 -15.53 14.53 -22.55
CA ARG A 152 -16.82 14.92 -23.16
C ARG A 152 -17.03 16.42 -23.15
N ALA A 153 -17.89 16.90 -24.06
CA ALA A 153 -18.29 18.30 -24.14
C ALA A 153 -19.31 18.64 -23.06
N VAL A 154 -19.13 19.77 -22.39
CA VAL A 154 -20.04 20.29 -21.37
C VAL A 154 -20.40 21.74 -21.69
N LYS A 155 -21.69 22.06 -21.86
CA LYS A 155 -22.14 23.40 -22.27
C LYS A 155 -21.74 24.49 -21.28
N ILE A 156 -21.33 25.64 -21.81
CA ILE A 156 -21.09 26.86 -21.02
C ILE A 156 -22.45 27.42 -20.55
N GLY A 157 -22.57 27.74 -19.27
CA GLY A 157 -23.79 28.31 -18.70
C GLY A 157 -24.01 29.77 -19.10
N PRO A 158 -25.23 30.31 -18.95
CA PRO A 158 -25.59 31.65 -19.46
C PRO A 158 -24.94 32.83 -18.71
N VAL A 159 -24.31 32.64 -17.55
CA VAL A 159 -23.79 33.73 -16.70
C VAL A 159 -22.51 33.33 -15.97
N GLN A 160 -21.43 33.08 -16.70
CA GLN A 160 -20.11 32.90 -16.08
C GLN A 160 -19.07 33.71 -16.85
N ASP A 161 -18.43 34.66 -16.17
CA ASP A 161 -17.19 35.34 -16.60
C ASP A 161 -16.04 34.32 -16.56
N LEU A 162 -16.19 33.26 -17.35
CA LEU A 162 -15.26 32.14 -17.43
C LEU A 162 -14.16 32.52 -18.41
N HIS A 163 -12.93 32.60 -17.90
CA HIS A 163 -11.74 32.66 -18.74
C HIS A 163 -11.59 31.31 -19.45
N VAL A 164 -11.84 31.29 -20.76
CA VAL A 164 -11.80 30.08 -21.59
C VAL A 164 -10.65 30.21 -22.58
N VAL A 165 -9.87 29.13 -22.73
CA VAL A 165 -8.73 29.09 -23.63
C VAL A 165 -8.74 27.86 -24.51
N GLU A 166 -8.12 27.96 -25.68
CA GLU A 166 -7.72 26.81 -26.49
C GLU A 166 -6.32 26.37 -26.08
N ILE A 167 -6.01 25.08 -26.29
CA ILE A 167 -4.75 24.49 -25.87
C ILE A 167 -4.11 23.70 -27.00
N THR A 168 -2.80 23.56 -26.92
CA THR A 168 -2.00 22.62 -27.71
C THR A 168 -1.10 21.82 -26.80
N ALA A 169 -0.67 20.64 -27.24
CA ALA A 169 0.37 19.88 -26.58
C ALA A 169 1.68 20.03 -27.36
N ASN A 170 2.78 20.24 -26.63
CA ASN A 170 4.10 19.79 -27.10
C ASN A 170 4.30 18.33 -26.63
N SER A 171 5.46 17.72 -26.89
CA SER A 171 5.70 16.30 -26.57
C SER A 171 5.49 15.91 -25.10
N GLN A 172 5.45 16.86 -24.15
CA GLN A 172 5.32 16.59 -22.71
C GLN A 172 4.34 17.50 -21.96
N ASP A 173 4.11 18.73 -22.44
CA ASP A 173 3.34 19.75 -21.72
C ASP A 173 2.24 20.39 -22.60
N LEU A 174 1.14 20.76 -21.95
CA LEU A 174 0.07 21.59 -22.47
C LEU A 174 0.50 23.06 -22.48
N GLN A 175 0.17 23.73 -23.57
CA GLN A 175 0.41 25.15 -23.79
C GLN A 175 -0.90 25.84 -24.15
N VAL A 176 -1.14 26.96 -23.47
CA VAL A 176 -2.26 27.85 -23.76
C VAL A 176 -2.03 28.55 -25.10
N GLN A 177 -3.01 28.47 -26.00
CA GLN A 177 -3.01 29.27 -27.21
C GLN A 177 -3.59 30.65 -26.92
N ASN A 178 -2.88 31.71 -27.34
CA ASN A 178 -3.29 33.11 -27.19
C ASN A 178 -4.49 33.51 -28.07
N SER A 179 -5.25 32.57 -28.61
CA SER A 179 -6.47 32.88 -29.36
C SER A 179 -7.55 33.33 -28.36
N SER A 180 -7.64 34.64 -28.15
CA SER A 180 -8.71 35.34 -27.45
C SER A 180 -10.05 35.30 -28.22
N GLY A 181 -10.28 34.24 -28.99
CA GLY A 181 -11.53 34.00 -29.70
C GLY A 181 -12.56 33.28 -28.80
N PRO A 182 -13.87 33.47 -29.04
CA PRO A 182 -14.90 32.75 -28.32
C PRO A 182 -14.81 31.25 -28.62
N CYS A 183 -15.07 30.42 -27.61
CA CYS A 183 -15.14 28.96 -27.77
C CYS A 183 -16.28 28.58 -28.74
N LEU A 184 -15.95 28.30 -30.01
CA LEU A 184 -16.92 28.06 -31.09
C LEU A 184 -17.89 26.91 -30.81
N SER A 185 -17.46 25.87 -30.10
CA SER A 185 -18.31 24.75 -29.68
C SER A 185 -19.32 25.11 -28.59
N GLY A 186 -19.17 26.27 -27.94
CA GLY A 186 -19.98 26.68 -26.79
C GLY A 186 -19.87 25.72 -25.59
N SER A 187 -18.82 24.89 -25.57
CA SER A 187 -18.66 23.79 -24.61
C SER A 187 -17.24 23.70 -24.09
N LEU A 188 -17.10 23.34 -22.81
CA LEU A 188 -15.84 23.07 -22.12
C LEU A 188 -15.51 21.58 -22.16
N VAL A 189 -14.24 21.27 -21.89
CA VAL A 189 -13.76 19.89 -21.76
C VAL A 189 -14.01 19.39 -20.34
N SER A 190 -14.82 18.35 -20.22
CA SER A 190 -14.89 17.51 -19.02
C SER A 190 -13.97 16.31 -19.22
N LEU A 191 -13.00 16.13 -18.33
CA LEU A 191 -11.94 15.12 -18.44
C LEU A 191 -11.96 14.17 -17.24
N GLN A 192 -11.80 12.88 -17.52
CA GLN A 192 -11.61 11.83 -16.53
C GLN A 192 -10.39 10.99 -16.90
N CYS A 193 -9.32 11.12 -16.12
CA CYS A 193 -8.05 10.40 -16.35
C CYS A 193 -8.10 8.94 -15.93
N LEU A 194 -8.86 8.64 -14.88
CA LEU A 194 -8.97 7.31 -14.29
C LEU A 194 -10.39 7.06 -13.78
N ALA A 195 -10.88 5.83 -13.97
CA ALA A 195 -12.10 5.38 -13.32
C ALA A 195 -11.79 5.07 -11.84
N CYS A 196 -12.14 5.99 -10.95
CA CYS A 196 -11.85 5.94 -9.52
C CYS A 196 -13.13 6.07 -8.67
N GLY A 197 -13.02 5.80 -7.37
CA GLY A 197 -14.09 6.06 -6.39
C GLY A 197 -15.35 5.20 -6.56
N LYS A 198 -15.29 4.16 -7.40
CA LYS A 198 -16.41 3.24 -7.63
C LYS A 198 -16.37 2.10 -6.63
N SER A 199 -17.46 1.93 -5.91
CA SER A 199 -17.70 0.82 -4.98
C SER A 199 -18.94 0.03 -5.41
N LEU A 200 -18.90 -1.29 -5.26
CA LEU A 200 -20.00 -2.18 -5.68
C LEU A 200 -21.08 -2.31 -4.60
N LYS A 201 -20.73 -2.04 -3.35
CA LYS A 201 -21.63 -2.12 -2.21
C LYS A 201 -21.64 -0.79 -1.47
N ALA A 202 -22.83 -0.24 -1.27
CA ALA A 202 -22.99 0.88 -0.37
C ALA A 202 -22.52 0.46 1.04
N PRO A 203 -21.77 1.33 1.74
CA PRO A 203 -21.46 1.12 3.15
C PRO A 203 -22.77 0.95 3.93
N ARG A 204 -22.91 -0.13 4.70
CA ARG A 204 -24.05 -0.30 5.62
C ARG A 204 -23.69 0.31 6.97
N VAL A 205 -24.62 1.07 7.56
CA VAL A 205 -24.44 1.77 8.84
C VAL A 205 -25.23 1.04 9.92
N VAL A 206 -24.55 0.43 10.90
CA VAL A 206 -24.89 0.45 12.34
C VAL A 206 -23.59 0.29 13.16
N GLY A 207 -23.23 1.27 14.00
CA GLY A 207 -22.30 1.13 15.15
C GLY A 207 -20.96 0.39 15.04
N GLY A 208 -20.01 0.84 14.20
CA GLY A 208 -18.62 0.33 14.22
C GLY A 208 -18.46 -1.11 13.71
N GLU A 209 -19.13 -1.42 12.61
CA GLU A 209 -19.21 -2.78 12.06
C GLU A 209 -18.04 -3.15 11.13
N LYS A 210 -17.91 -4.45 10.94
CA LYS A 210 -17.01 -5.07 9.95
C LYS A 210 -17.19 -4.44 8.56
N ALA A 211 -16.11 -3.92 8.02
CA ALA A 211 -16.03 -3.45 6.65
C ALA A 211 -15.81 -4.61 5.68
N SER A 212 -16.28 -4.44 4.44
CA SER A 212 -15.99 -5.33 3.33
C SER A 212 -15.07 -4.64 2.35
N VAL A 213 -14.09 -5.36 1.82
CA VAL A 213 -13.22 -4.84 0.76
C VAL A 213 -13.99 -4.54 -0.54
N ASP A 214 -15.16 -5.15 -0.74
CA ASP A 214 -16.08 -4.81 -1.84
C ASP A 214 -16.63 -3.38 -1.70
N SER A 215 -16.74 -2.89 -0.47
CA SER A 215 -17.21 -1.54 -0.15
C SER A 215 -16.09 -0.51 -0.23
N TRP A 216 -14.85 -0.92 0.09
CA TRP A 216 -13.66 -0.06 0.16
C TRP A 216 -12.48 -0.66 -0.63
N PRO A 217 -12.62 -0.81 -1.96
CA PRO A 217 -11.65 -1.55 -2.79
C PRO A 217 -10.29 -0.85 -2.95
N TRP A 218 -10.17 0.40 -2.48
CA TRP A 218 -8.93 1.16 -2.43
C TRP A 218 -8.14 0.97 -1.14
N GLN A 219 -8.73 0.41 -0.08
CA GLN A 219 -8.05 0.23 1.20
C GLN A 219 -6.94 -0.81 1.07
N VAL A 220 -5.74 -0.48 1.57
CA VAL A 220 -4.60 -1.40 1.58
C VAL A 220 -3.97 -1.51 2.95
N SER A 221 -3.28 -2.63 3.17
CA SER A 221 -2.44 -2.86 4.34
C SER A 221 -0.98 -2.74 3.90
N ILE A 222 -0.27 -1.76 4.44
CA ILE A 222 1.17 -1.58 4.26
C ILE A 222 1.88 -2.36 5.35
N GLN A 223 2.80 -3.24 4.93
CA GLN A 223 3.41 -4.24 5.79
C GLN A 223 4.94 -4.15 5.76
N TYR A 224 5.56 -4.26 6.92
CA TYR A 224 7.00 -4.45 7.06
C TYR A 224 7.26 -5.83 7.68
N ASN A 225 8.11 -6.64 7.05
CA ASN A 225 8.38 -8.02 7.50
C ASN A 225 7.11 -8.86 7.76
N ARG A 226 6.10 -8.71 6.89
CA ARG A 226 4.78 -9.38 6.94
C ARG A 226 3.88 -8.94 8.11
N GLN A 227 4.27 -7.93 8.87
CA GLN A 227 3.43 -7.32 9.89
C GLN A 227 2.82 -6.04 9.34
N HIS A 228 1.53 -5.82 9.57
CA HIS A 228 0.88 -4.55 9.24
C HIS A 228 1.48 -3.43 10.09
N ILE A 229 1.77 -2.30 9.44
CA ILE A 229 2.29 -1.09 10.07
C ILE A 229 1.29 0.06 9.91
N CYS A 230 0.75 0.22 8.70
CA CYS A 230 -0.09 1.34 8.31
C CYS A 230 -1.17 0.96 7.29
N GLY A 231 -2.21 1.78 7.24
CA GLY A 231 -3.20 1.78 6.15
C GLY A 231 -2.65 2.42 4.87
N GLY A 232 -3.50 2.57 3.87
CA GLY A 232 -3.19 3.29 2.65
C GLY A 232 -4.32 3.21 1.64
N SER A 233 -4.24 4.01 0.58
CA SER A 233 -5.24 4.07 -0.48
C SER A 233 -4.63 3.90 -1.87
N ILE A 234 -5.23 3.06 -2.71
CA ILE A 234 -4.83 2.90 -4.12
C ILE A 234 -5.18 4.19 -4.88
N LEU A 235 -4.19 4.82 -5.52
CA LEU A 235 -4.39 5.95 -6.43
C LEU A 235 -4.48 5.51 -7.89
N ASP A 236 -3.64 4.57 -8.29
CA ASP A 236 -3.66 3.97 -9.61
C ASP A 236 -3.09 2.53 -9.59
N SER A 237 -2.71 2.00 -10.76
CA SER A 237 -2.17 0.65 -10.85
C SER A 237 -0.81 0.45 -10.14
N HIS A 238 -0.02 1.50 -9.91
CA HIS A 238 1.31 1.40 -9.30
C HIS A 238 1.43 2.18 -7.99
N TRP A 239 0.56 3.15 -7.74
CA TRP A 239 0.73 4.13 -6.68
C TRP A 239 -0.27 3.95 -5.55
N ILE A 240 0.26 3.93 -4.34
CA ILE A 240 -0.49 3.94 -3.09
C ILE A 240 -0.16 5.23 -2.35
N LEU A 241 -1.20 5.89 -1.83
CA LEU A 241 -1.13 7.04 -0.94
C LEU A 241 -1.18 6.58 0.53
N THR A 242 -0.33 7.16 1.37
CA THR A 242 -0.28 6.86 2.81
C THR A 242 0.37 8.03 3.58
N ALA A 243 0.54 7.89 4.89
CA ALA A 243 1.28 8.86 5.70
C ALA A 243 2.81 8.67 5.65
N ALA A 244 3.56 9.78 5.78
CA ALA A 244 5.02 9.76 5.82
C ALA A 244 5.56 9.09 7.08
N HIS A 245 4.87 9.27 8.21
CA HIS A 245 5.35 8.75 9.48
C HIS A 245 5.40 7.22 9.57
N CYS A 246 4.67 6.51 8.69
CA CYS A 246 4.73 5.05 8.52
C CYS A 246 6.16 4.54 8.29
N PHE A 247 7.01 5.36 7.67
CA PHE A 247 8.34 4.97 7.22
C PHE A 247 9.47 5.47 8.13
N ARG A 248 9.17 6.16 9.24
CA ARG A 248 10.19 6.75 10.13
C ARG A 248 11.10 5.71 10.80
N LYS A 249 10.58 4.51 11.08
CA LYS A 249 11.32 3.45 11.78
C LYS A 249 12.12 2.54 10.86
N HIS A 250 11.67 2.38 9.61
CA HIS A 250 12.20 1.39 8.68
C HIS A 250 12.39 2.02 7.29
N LEU A 251 13.64 2.37 6.99
CA LEU A 251 14.01 3.08 5.77
C LEU A 251 14.32 2.13 4.59
N ASP A 252 14.47 0.82 4.85
CA ASP A 252 14.80 -0.17 3.84
C ASP A 252 13.57 -0.63 3.04
N VAL A 253 13.51 -0.31 1.74
CA VAL A 253 12.33 -0.58 0.89
C VAL A 253 12.06 -2.07 0.70
N SER A 254 13.11 -2.91 0.65
CA SER A 254 13.03 -4.33 0.29
C SER A 254 12.07 -5.17 1.14
N ASN A 255 11.93 -4.79 2.42
CA ASN A 255 11.08 -5.47 3.39
C ASN A 255 9.63 -4.96 3.42
N TRP A 256 9.36 -3.83 2.77
CA TRP A 256 8.02 -3.29 2.63
C TRP A 256 7.23 -4.07 1.57
N LYS A 257 5.98 -4.37 1.90
CA LYS A 257 5.00 -5.00 1.02
C LYS A 257 3.65 -4.32 1.15
N VAL A 258 2.85 -4.35 0.09
CA VAL A 258 1.47 -3.84 0.11
C VAL A 258 0.51 -4.98 -0.14
N ARG A 259 -0.52 -5.07 0.68
CA ARG A 259 -1.61 -6.04 0.54
C ARG A 259 -2.89 -5.32 0.13
N VAL A 260 -3.57 -5.85 -0.88
CA VAL A 260 -4.80 -5.29 -1.46
C VAL A 260 -5.91 -6.35 -1.53
N GLY A 261 -7.16 -5.93 -1.75
CA GLY A 261 -8.24 -6.83 -2.16
C GLY A 261 -8.71 -7.85 -1.11
N SER A 262 -8.40 -7.64 0.16
CA SER A 262 -8.75 -8.54 1.26
C SER A 262 -9.20 -7.74 2.47
N ASP A 263 -10.31 -8.12 3.10
CA ASP A 263 -10.81 -7.58 4.37
C ASP A 263 -10.21 -8.28 5.60
N LYS A 264 -9.42 -9.34 5.43
CA LYS A 264 -8.76 -10.10 6.52
C LYS A 264 -7.25 -9.94 6.53
N MET A 265 -6.67 -9.93 7.74
CA MET A 265 -5.22 -9.99 7.97
C MET A 265 -4.76 -11.47 7.98
N GLY A 266 -4.73 -12.11 6.81
CA GLY A 266 -4.38 -13.53 6.65
C GLY A 266 -3.20 -13.79 5.70
N ASN A 267 -2.97 -15.05 5.30
CA ASN A 267 -1.93 -15.41 4.33
C ASN A 267 -2.37 -15.19 2.87
N PHE A 268 -2.58 -13.93 2.46
CA PHE A 268 -2.73 -13.59 1.04
C PHE A 268 -1.42 -13.02 0.50
N PRO A 269 -1.18 -13.09 -0.82
CA PRO A 269 0.01 -12.52 -1.42
C PRO A 269 0.09 -11.01 -1.17
N SER A 270 1.23 -10.56 -0.65
CA SER A 270 1.56 -9.13 -0.56
C SER A 270 2.52 -8.77 -1.70
N LEU A 271 2.33 -7.59 -2.28
CA LEU A 271 3.06 -7.11 -3.44
C LEU A 271 4.34 -6.41 -3.03
N PRO A 272 5.45 -6.61 -3.76
CA PRO A 272 6.70 -5.91 -3.52
C PRO A 272 6.61 -4.42 -3.84
N VAL A 273 7.24 -3.62 -2.99
CA VAL A 273 7.43 -2.18 -3.19
C VAL A 273 8.74 -1.93 -3.94
N ALA A 274 8.71 -1.04 -4.93
CA ALA A 274 9.89 -0.60 -5.66
C ALA A 274 10.51 0.68 -5.10
N LYS A 275 9.69 1.67 -4.72
CA LYS A 275 10.15 2.96 -4.19
C LYS A 275 9.13 3.53 -3.20
N ILE A 276 9.61 4.34 -2.27
CA ILE A 276 8.80 5.07 -1.29
C ILE A 276 9.27 6.53 -1.30
N PHE A 277 8.33 7.46 -1.44
CA PHE A 277 8.56 8.91 -1.42
C PHE A 277 7.82 9.52 -0.24
N VAL A 278 8.49 10.33 0.57
CA VAL A 278 7.91 11.01 1.75
C VAL A 278 8.15 12.52 1.64
N THR A 279 7.23 13.36 2.12
CA THR A 279 7.43 14.83 2.03
C THR A 279 8.55 15.29 2.91
N GLU A 280 8.52 14.96 4.19
CA GLU A 280 9.66 15.18 5.08
C GLU A 280 9.68 14.09 6.15
N LEU A 281 10.86 13.58 6.47
CA LEU A 281 11.09 12.76 7.68
C LEU A 281 11.27 13.67 8.91
N ASN A 282 10.51 14.76 9.02
CA ASN A 282 10.67 15.63 10.16
C ASN A 282 10.13 14.93 11.41
N ILE A 283 11.02 14.81 12.40
CA ILE A 283 10.74 14.17 13.69
C ILE A 283 10.12 15.20 14.66
N THR A 284 10.22 16.49 14.32
CA THR A 284 9.86 17.61 15.19
C THR A 284 8.42 18.04 14.96
N TYR A 285 7.73 18.36 16.06
CA TYR A 285 6.33 18.78 16.09
C TYR A 285 6.17 20.24 15.65
N PRO A 286 5.08 20.64 14.95
CA PRO A 286 3.95 19.83 14.50
C PRO A 286 4.29 18.91 13.32
N LYS A 287 3.60 17.76 13.22
CA LYS A 287 3.73 16.79 12.12
C LYS A 287 3.06 17.32 10.85
N GLU A 288 3.54 18.44 10.33
CA GLU A 288 3.07 18.97 9.05
C GLU A 288 3.45 18.03 7.90
N LYS A 289 2.66 18.07 6.82
CA LYS A 289 2.92 17.34 5.57
C LYS A 289 3.14 15.84 5.74
N ASP A 290 2.27 15.18 6.52
CA ASP A 290 2.34 13.75 6.77
C ASP A 290 1.77 12.92 5.61
N ILE A 291 2.44 12.98 4.46
CA ILE A 291 2.01 12.35 3.21
C ILE A 291 3.19 11.64 2.52
N ALA A 292 2.89 10.47 1.96
CA ALA A 292 3.85 9.64 1.26
C ALA A 292 3.21 8.86 0.12
N LEU A 293 4.02 8.56 -0.89
CA LEU A 293 3.67 7.72 -2.02
C LEU A 293 4.52 6.46 -2.03
N VAL A 294 3.85 5.31 -2.17
CA VAL A 294 4.49 4.01 -2.34
C VAL A 294 4.29 3.55 -3.78
N LYS A 295 5.38 3.31 -4.49
CA LYS A 295 5.37 2.74 -5.85
C LYS A 295 5.56 1.24 -5.78
N LEU A 296 4.56 0.49 -6.25
CA LEU A 296 4.61 -0.96 -6.41
C LEU A 296 5.61 -1.35 -7.51
N GLN A 297 6.26 -2.50 -7.35
CA GLN A 297 7.16 -3.04 -8.37
C GLN A 297 6.41 -3.57 -9.60
N TYR A 298 5.18 -4.04 -9.42
CA TYR A 298 4.32 -4.57 -10.47
C TYR A 298 2.94 -3.91 -10.40
N PRO A 299 2.28 -3.67 -11.54
CA PRO A 299 0.95 -3.07 -11.57
C PRO A 299 -0.11 -3.95 -10.93
N LEU A 300 -1.05 -3.31 -10.24
CA LEU A 300 -2.30 -3.90 -9.80
C LEU A 300 -3.18 -4.25 -10.98
N THR A 301 -3.83 -5.41 -10.90
CA THR A 301 -4.95 -5.75 -11.77
C THR A 301 -6.24 -5.31 -11.07
N PHE A 302 -6.91 -4.31 -11.64
CA PHE A 302 -8.17 -3.84 -11.08
C PHE A 302 -9.26 -4.91 -11.18
N SER A 303 -10.04 -5.02 -10.12
CA SER A 303 -11.12 -5.98 -9.97
C SER A 303 -12.22 -5.38 -9.10
N ASP A 304 -13.17 -6.19 -8.69
CA ASP A 304 -14.27 -5.77 -7.83
C ASP A 304 -13.83 -5.42 -6.40
N THR A 305 -12.67 -5.94 -5.96
CA THR A 305 -12.09 -5.70 -4.64
C THR A 305 -10.82 -4.85 -4.67
N VAL A 306 -10.35 -4.47 -5.86
CA VAL A 306 -9.12 -3.69 -6.05
C VAL A 306 -9.41 -2.58 -7.05
N ARG A 307 -9.62 -1.36 -6.56
CA ARG A 307 -9.93 -0.18 -7.38
C ARG A 307 -9.32 1.08 -6.76
N PRO A 308 -8.98 2.08 -7.57
CA PRO A 308 -8.43 3.33 -7.07
C PRO A 308 -9.51 4.22 -6.44
N ILE A 309 -9.12 5.01 -5.43
CA ILE A 309 -9.91 6.14 -4.91
C ILE A 309 -9.67 7.38 -5.78
N CYS A 310 -10.63 8.30 -5.83
CA CYS A 310 -10.42 9.58 -6.49
C CYS A 310 -9.68 10.54 -5.56
N LEU A 311 -8.80 11.37 -6.13
CA LEU A 311 -8.30 12.55 -5.45
C LEU A 311 -9.38 13.66 -5.48
N PRO A 312 -9.45 14.53 -4.46
CA PRO A 312 -10.38 15.64 -4.44
C PRO A 312 -10.07 16.63 -5.57
N PHE A 313 -11.09 17.38 -6.00
CA PHE A 313 -10.87 18.45 -6.96
C PHE A 313 -10.12 19.63 -6.31
N SER A 314 -9.44 20.42 -7.14
CA SER A 314 -8.60 21.53 -6.66
C SER A 314 -9.36 22.66 -5.94
N ASP A 315 -10.66 22.76 -6.20
CA ASP A 315 -11.62 23.72 -5.67
C ASP A 315 -12.68 23.04 -4.78
N GLU A 316 -12.42 21.80 -4.35
CA GLU A 316 -13.28 21.08 -3.42
C GLU A 316 -12.90 21.40 -1.98
N GLU A 317 -13.83 22.00 -1.25
CA GLU A 317 -13.71 22.23 0.19
C GLU A 317 -14.69 21.33 0.95
N LEU A 318 -14.19 20.68 1.99
CA LEU A 318 -15.00 19.89 2.92
C LEU A 318 -15.49 20.81 4.05
N THR A 319 -16.77 21.16 4.02
CA THR A 319 -17.37 22.02 5.05
C THR A 319 -17.58 21.24 6.36
N PRO A 320 -17.60 21.91 7.53
CA PRO A 320 -17.98 21.29 8.78
C PRO A 320 -19.31 20.51 8.68
N ALA A 321 -19.43 19.44 9.46
CA ALA A 321 -20.53 18.47 9.44
C ALA A 321 -20.66 17.63 8.15
N THR A 322 -19.73 17.74 7.18
CA THR A 322 -19.69 16.82 6.04
C THR A 322 -19.43 15.39 6.55
N PRO A 323 -20.27 14.40 6.21
CA PRO A 323 -20.07 13.02 6.63
C PRO A 323 -18.92 12.37 5.87
N LEU A 324 -18.08 11.65 6.59
CA LEU A 324 -16.89 10.95 6.10
C LEU A 324 -16.85 9.52 6.62
N TRP A 325 -16.00 8.71 5.99
CA TRP A 325 -15.74 7.33 6.38
C TRP A 325 -14.27 7.12 6.70
N VAL A 326 -14.02 6.44 7.80
CA VAL A 326 -12.71 5.95 8.21
C VAL A 326 -12.74 4.44 8.12
N ILE A 327 -11.69 3.84 7.53
CA ILE A 327 -11.61 2.40 7.28
C ILE A 327 -10.22 1.90 7.65
N GLY A 328 -10.13 0.75 8.30
CA GLY A 328 -8.82 0.17 8.63
C GLY A 328 -8.83 -1.06 9.55
N TRP A 329 -7.65 -1.44 10.06
CA TRP A 329 -7.40 -2.64 10.87
C TRP A 329 -6.92 -2.31 12.30
N GLY A 330 -7.12 -1.08 12.73
CA GLY A 330 -6.54 -0.48 13.91
C GLY A 330 -6.96 -1.14 15.21
N PHE A 331 -6.41 -0.63 16.32
CA PHE A 331 -6.78 -1.10 17.64
C PHE A 331 -8.27 -0.86 17.92
N THR A 332 -8.93 -1.85 18.50
CA THR A 332 -10.35 -1.75 18.87
C THR A 332 -10.57 -1.18 20.27
N GLU A 333 -9.50 -0.88 21.01
CA GLU A 333 -9.54 -0.47 22.42
C GLU A 333 -8.70 0.80 22.65
N PRO A 334 -9.21 1.78 23.44
CA PRO A 334 -8.43 2.96 23.84
C PRO A 334 -7.18 2.57 24.64
N GLY A 335 -6.01 3.08 24.25
CA GLY A 335 -4.74 2.83 24.95
C GLY A 335 -3.88 1.69 24.38
N GLY A 336 -4.32 1.07 23.28
CA GLY A 336 -3.60 0.00 22.61
C GLY A 336 -4.03 -1.38 23.10
N GLY A 337 -4.60 -2.17 22.19
CA GLY A 337 -5.11 -3.51 22.45
C GLY A 337 -4.64 -4.50 21.39
N LYS A 338 -5.46 -5.50 21.07
CA LYS A 338 -5.22 -6.35 19.89
C LYS A 338 -5.66 -5.61 18.62
N MET A 339 -4.80 -5.60 17.62
CA MET A 339 -5.14 -5.12 16.28
C MET A 339 -6.24 -6.00 15.66
N SER A 340 -7.14 -5.40 14.89
CA SER A 340 -8.23 -6.17 14.29
C SER A 340 -7.73 -7.07 13.17
N ASP A 341 -8.09 -8.36 13.23
CA ASP A 341 -7.81 -9.32 12.15
C ASP A 341 -8.76 -9.11 10.94
N ILE A 342 -9.77 -8.24 11.10
CA ILE A 342 -10.78 -7.89 10.08
C ILE A 342 -10.79 -6.38 9.84
N LEU A 343 -11.17 -5.97 8.63
CA LEU A 343 -11.33 -4.57 8.30
C LEU A 343 -12.56 -4.01 9.02
N LEU A 344 -12.43 -2.82 9.58
CA LEU A 344 -13.46 -2.08 10.29
C LEU A 344 -13.75 -0.78 9.54
N GLN A 345 -14.95 -0.23 9.75
CA GLN A 345 -15.33 1.08 9.23
C GLN A 345 -16.10 1.89 10.27
N ALA A 346 -15.94 3.20 10.20
CA ALA A 346 -16.58 4.17 11.07
C ALA A 346 -17.09 5.36 10.25
N SER A 347 -18.30 5.82 10.55
CA SER A 347 -18.81 7.09 10.03
C SER A 347 -18.43 8.20 11.00
N VAL A 348 -17.80 9.24 10.48
CA VAL A 348 -17.41 10.45 11.22
C VAL A 348 -17.88 11.68 10.44
N GLN A 349 -17.69 12.86 11.00
CA GLN A 349 -17.98 14.11 10.30
C GLN A 349 -16.82 15.09 10.44
N VAL A 350 -16.69 15.99 9.48
CA VAL A 350 -15.75 17.11 9.57
C VAL A 350 -16.10 17.98 10.77
N ILE A 351 -15.09 18.32 11.56
CA ILE A 351 -15.20 19.24 12.69
C ILE A 351 -14.48 20.53 12.31
N ASP A 352 -15.08 21.67 12.69
CA ASP A 352 -14.49 22.97 12.41
C ASP A 352 -13.12 23.13 13.09
N ARG A 353 -12.14 23.72 12.39
CA ARG A 353 -10.78 23.88 12.90
C ARG A 353 -10.73 24.73 14.17
N THR A 354 -11.59 25.74 14.30
CA THR A 354 -11.65 26.55 15.53
C THR A 354 -12.11 25.72 16.72
N GLN A 355 -13.04 24.79 16.50
CA GLN A 355 -13.49 23.88 17.53
C GLN A 355 -12.42 22.84 17.88
N CYS A 356 -11.73 22.27 16.89
CA CYS A 356 -10.64 21.32 17.17
C CYS A 356 -9.45 21.98 17.87
N ASN A 357 -9.19 23.26 17.62
CA ASN A 357 -8.14 24.02 18.29
C ASN A 357 -8.60 24.69 19.60
N ALA A 358 -9.75 24.33 20.14
CA ALA A 358 -10.16 24.77 21.47
C ALA A 358 -9.20 24.26 22.56
N GLU A 359 -9.21 24.94 23.71
CA GLU A 359 -8.34 24.65 24.86
C GLU A 359 -8.56 23.24 25.44
N ASP A 360 -9.77 22.70 25.31
CA ASP A 360 -10.19 21.38 25.76
C ASP A 360 -9.97 20.28 24.70
N ALA A 361 -9.37 20.61 23.56
CA ALA A 361 -9.08 19.70 22.46
C ALA A 361 -7.58 19.76 22.05
N TYR A 362 -7.26 20.18 20.83
CA TYR A 362 -5.88 20.20 20.30
C TYR A 362 -5.11 21.50 20.57
N GLN A 363 -5.68 22.48 21.28
CA GLN A 363 -4.93 23.65 21.79
C GLN A 363 -4.10 24.40 20.72
N GLY A 364 -4.64 24.55 19.51
CA GLY A 364 -3.97 25.25 18.42
C GLY A 364 -3.03 24.41 17.55
N GLU A 365 -2.89 23.10 17.81
CA GLU A 365 -1.97 22.23 17.08
C GLU A 365 -2.45 21.83 15.66
N VAL A 366 -3.74 21.95 15.35
CA VAL A 366 -4.29 21.62 14.02
C VAL A 366 -4.01 22.77 13.06
N THR A 367 -3.15 22.52 12.07
CA THR A 367 -2.70 23.53 11.10
C THR A 367 -3.64 23.66 9.90
N LYS A 368 -3.33 24.56 8.96
CA LYS A 368 -4.11 24.76 7.73
C LYS A 368 -4.03 23.59 6.74
N GLU A 369 -3.02 22.74 6.88
CA GLU A 369 -2.77 21.57 6.03
C GLU A 369 -3.38 20.29 6.62
N MET A 370 -4.09 20.42 7.75
CA MET A 370 -4.73 19.33 8.48
C MET A 370 -6.26 19.51 8.50
N LEU A 371 -6.96 18.38 8.57
CA LEU A 371 -8.41 18.32 8.75
C LEU A 371 -8.71 17.60 10.06
N CYS A 372 -9.76 18.04 10.75
CA CYS A 372 -10.28 17.38 11.93
C CYS A 372 -11.61 16.69 11.62
N ALA A 373 -11.76 15.44 12.04
CA ALA A 373 -12.99 14.70 11.86
C ALA A 373 -13.21 13.74 13.04
N GLY A 374 -14.47 13.51 13.41
CA GLY A 374 -14.83 12.64 14.53
C GLY A 374 -16.33 12.65 14.80
N VAL A 375 -16.71 12.09 15.95
CA VAL A 375 -18.07 12.18 16.50
C VAL A 375 -18.01 13.00 17.78
N LEU A 376 -18.77 14.10 17.85
CA LEU A 376 -18.72 15.05 18.97
C LEU A 376 -19.11 14.43 20.32
N GLU A 377 -19.97 13.42 20.30
CA GLU A 377 -20.40 12.66 21.50
C GLU A 377 -19.36 11.63 21.96
N GLY A 378 -18.27 11.43 21.20
CA GLY A 378 -17.25 10.43 21.44
C GLY A 378 -17.65 9.01 20.99
N GLY A 379 -16.82 8.03 21.34
CA GLY A 379 -17.09 6.59 21.14
C GLY A 379 -16.61 5.98 19.81
N VAL A 380 -16.40 6.78 18.76
CA VAL A 380 -15.86 6.32 17.47
C VAL A 380 -14.73 7.25 17.03
N ASP A 381 -13.50 6.74 17.02
CA ASP A 381 -12.29 7.48 16.68
C ASP A 381 -11.26 6.57 15.97
N THR A 382 -10.35 7.17 15.19
CA THR A 382 -9.18 6.49 14.61
C THR A 382 -8.21 6.11 15.74
N CYS A 383 -8.03 4.82 16.00
CA CYS A 383 -7.01 4.38 16.96
C CYS A 383 -5.61 4.32 16.32
N GLN A 384 -4.57 4.35 17.17
CA GLN A 384 -3.13 4.56 16.87
C GLN A 384 -2.46 3.70 15.77
N SER A 385 -3.15 2.77 15.12
CA SER A 385 -2.60 1.89 14.07
C SER A 385 -3.27 2.03 12.71
N GLU A 386 -4.12 3.05 12.51
CA GLU A 386 -4.76 3.37 11.23
C GLU A 386 -4.01 4.41 10.38
N SER A 387 -2.91 4.89 10.93
CA SER A 387 -1.91 5.74 10.31
C SER A 387 -1.47 5.31 8.92
#